data_AF-A0A933FG76-F1
#
_entry.id   AF-A0A933FG76-F1
#
_cell.length_a   1.000
_cell.length_b   1.000
_cell.length_c   1.000
_cell.angle_alpha   90.00
_cell.angle_beta   90.00
_cell.angle_gamma   90.00
#
_symmetry.space_group_name_H-M   'P 1'
#
loop_
_entity.id
_entity.type
_entity.pdbx_description
1 polymer ?
#
loop_
_entity_poly.entity_id
_entity_poly.type
_entity_poly.pdbx_seq_one_letter_code
_entity_poly.pdbx_strand_id
1 'polypeptide(L)'
;LHELGHAVMHAAMRAAGAGGPHKIDDCYGPALAWSEGWATFFAAAVHLEPSDPDARFEFLVPRRAPIRLENVPEDVCRGQANEWRVAAALWDLYDSHPDGADASSLPLGRLWTAWEGQRMGSLADYLKRLAPKLSPSERAAADASLRQNTMDEAVPPGGNLASRLPLSAPRFDPR
;
A
#
# COMPACT_ATOMS: atom_id res chain seq x y z
N LEU A 1 6.92 -5.16 -15.78
CA LEU A 1 6.60 -5.65 -14.42
C LEU A 1 5.27 -5.11 -13.92
N HIS A 2 4.93 -3.83 -14.16
CA HIS A 2 3.61 -3.25 -13.84
C HIS A 2 2.44 -4.10 -14.35
N GLU A 3 2.36 -4.34 -15.66
CA GLU A 3 1.30 -5.18 -16.25
C GLU A 3 1.30 -6.63 -15.75
N LEU A 4 2.47 -7.14 -15.35
CA LEU A 4 2.56 -8.44 -14.69
C LEU A 4 1.94 -8.38 -13.28
N GLY A 5 2.13 -7.28 -12.56
CA GLY A 5 1.47 -7.00 -11.28
C GLY A 5 -0.05 -6.99 -11.40
N HIS A 6 -0.59 -6.41 -12.48
CA HIS A 6 -2.02 -6.51 -12.82
C HIS A 6 -2.46 -7.95 -13.07
N ALA A 7 -1.70 -8.73 -13.87
CA ALA A 7 -2.03 -10.13 -14.12
C ALA A 7 -1.99 -10.99 -12.84
N VAL A 8 -1.02 -10.73 -11.96
CA VAL A 8 -0.88 -11.35 -10.65
C VAL A 8 -2.06 -10.98 -9.75
N MET A 9 -2.46 -9.70 -9.73
CA MET A 9 -3.67 -9.25 -9.03
C MET A 9 -4.93 -9.94 -9.57
N HIS A 10 -5.06 -10.08 -10.88
CA HIS A 10 -6.22 -10.75 -11.45
C HIS A 10 -6.29 -12.23 -11.05
N ALA A 11 -5.15 -12.94 -11.17
CA ALA A 11 -5.06 -14.37 -10.91
C ALA A 11 -5.23 -14.74 -9.43
N ALA A 12 -4.53 -14.04 -8.52
CA ALA A 12 -4.49 -14.42 -7.12
C ALA A 12 -5.65 -13.86 -6.29
N MET A 13 -6.35 -12.83 -6.79
CA MET A 13 -7.08 -11.91 -5.90
C MET A 13 -8.55 -11.80 -6.26
N ARG A 14 -8.94 -12.38 -7.41
CA ARG A 14 -10.31 -12.29 -7.94
C ARG A 14 -10.81 -10.84 -8.01
N ALA A 15 -9.87 -9.90 -8.12
CA ALA A 15 -10.15 -8.49 -8.28
C ALA A 15 -10.59 -8.28 -9.73
N ALA A 16 -11.64 -7.50 -9.92
CA ALA A 16 -11.86 -6.87 -11.21
C ALA A 16 -11.00 -5.61 -11.17
N GLY A 17 -9.88 -5.61 -11.92
CA GLY A 17 -9.12 -4.39 -12.12
C GLY A 17 -10.08 -3.31 -12.63
N ALA A 18 -10.09 -2.16 -11.96
CA ALA A 18 -10.83 -1.02 -12.48
C ALA A 18 -9.98 -0.44 -13.60
N GLY A 19 -10.13 -0.94 -14.83
CA GLY A 19 -9.40 -0.40 -15.98
C GLY A 19 -9.94 0.97 -16.41
N GLY A 20 -9.13 1.73 -17.14
CA GLY A 20 -9.51 3.01 -17.73
C GLY A 20 -8.29 3.89 -18.03
N PRO A 21 -8.44 5.00 -18.77
CA PRO A 21 -7.36 5.96 -18.94
C PRO A 21 -6.93 6.55 -17.60
N HIS A 22 -5.64 6.51 -17.32
CA HIS A 22 -5.07 7.01 -16.06
C HIS A 22 -3.65 7.59 -16.26
N LYS A 23 -3.16 8.29 -15.24
CA LYS A 23 -1.83 8.88 -15.08
C LYS A 23 -1.46 8.80 -13.61
N ILE A 24 -0.18 8.56 -13.35
CA ILE A 24 0.36 8.35 -12.00
C ILE A 24 0.09 9.49 -11.02
N ASP A 25 -0.05 10.73 -11.50
CA ASP A 25 -0.21 11.95 -10.70
C ASP A 25 -1.64 12.51 -10.63
N ASP A 26 -2.60 11.89 -11.33
CA ASP A 26 -4.00 12.31 -11.36
C ASP A 26 -4.80 11.63 -10.21
N CYS A 27 -6.06 12.05 -10.01
CA CYS A 27 -6.94 11.55 -8.94
C CYS A 27 -8.10 10.74 -9.51
N TYR A 28 -8.36 9.60 -8.91
CA TYR A 28 -9.32 8.61 -9.38
C TYR A 28 -10.23 8.11 -8.26
N GLY A 29 -11.12 7.18 -8.62
CA GLY A 29 -11.78 6.34 -7.62
C GLY A 29 -10.77 5.41 -6.93
N PRO A 30 -10.94 5.08 -5.63
CA PRO A 30 -10.04 4.20 -4.88
C PRO A 30 -9.74 2.85 -5.53
N ALA A 31 -10.67 2.32 -6.33
CA ALA A 31 -10.50 1.03 -7.01
C ALA A 31 -9.48 1.08 -8.15
N LEU A 32 -9.48 2.16 -8.95
CA LEU A 32 -8.51 2.34 -10.04
C LEU A 32 -7.13 2.64 -9.45
N ALA A 33 -7.05 3.58 -8.51
CA ALA A 33 -5.81 3.90 -7.81
C ALA A 33 -5.21 2.70 -7.07
N TRP A 34 -6.03 1.84 -6.47
CA TRP A 34 -5.59 0.59 -5.87
C TRP A 34 -5.00 -0.38 -6.89
N SER A 35 -5.68 -0.58 -8.03
CA SER A 35 -5.22 -1.47 -9.09
C SER A 35 -3.85 -1.05 -9.61
N GLU A 36 -3.72 0.22 -9.99
CA GLU A 36 -2.51 0.77 -10.59
C GLU A 36 -1.37 0.94 -9.58
N GLY A 37 -1.69 1.34 -8.35
CA GLY A 37 -0.71 1.48 -7.27
C GLY A 37 -0.14 0.12 -6.85
N TRP A 38 -0.97 -0.92 -6.78
CA TRP A 38 -0.48 -2.28 -6.53
C TRP A 38 0.44 -2.77 -7.64
N ALA A 39 0.08 -2.56 -8.91
CA ALA A 39 0.90 -2.97 -10.03
C ALA A 39 2.28 -2.28 -10.02
N THR A 40 2.30 -0.99 -9.66
CA THR A 40 3.53 -0.21 -9.49
C THR A 40 4.37 -0.73 -8.32
N PHE A 41 3.75 -0.94 -7.15
CA PHE A 41 4.41 -1.52 -5.98
C PHE A 41 4.98 -2.92 -6.28
N PHE A 42 4.22 -3.79 -6.93
CA PHE A 42 4.67 -5.11 -7.32
C PHE A 42 5.90 -5.04 -8.22
N ALA A 43 5.90 -4.12 -9.19
CA ALA A 43 7.07 -3.90 -10.03
C ALA A 43 8.29 -3.48 -9.19
N ALA A 44 8.08 -2.66 -8.16
CA ALA A 44 9.15 -2.17 -7.30
C ALA A 44 9.71 -3.29 -6.42
N ALA A 45 8.83 -4.02 -5.72
CA ALA A 45 9.20 -5.12 -4.84
C ALA A 45 9.94 -6.27 -5.56
N VAL A 46 9.80 -6.38 -6.89
CA VAL A 46 10.51 -7.37 -7.71
C VAL A 46 11.81 -6.82 -8.31
N HIS A 47 11.90 -5.51 -8.57
CA HIS A 47 12.99 -4.92 -9.35
C HIS A 47 13.99 -4.11 -8.54
N LEU A 48 13.54 -3.43 -7.49
CA LEU A 48 14.33 -2.52 -6.68
C LEU A 48 14.87 -3.24 -5.45
N GLU A 49 15.98 -2.75 -4.93
CA GLU A 49 16.53 -3.22 -3.67
C GLU A 49 15.73 -2.60 -2.51
N PRO A 50 15.19 -3.39 -1.56
CA PRO A 50 14.40 -2.86 -0.44
C PRO A 50 15.14 -1.90 0.50
N SER A 51 16.46 -1.77 0.36
CA SER A 51 17.28 -0.84 1.16
C SER A 51 17.76 0.38 0.37
N ASP A 52 17.27 0.58 -0.86
CA ASP A 52 17.63 1.71 -1.72
C ASP A 52 17.00 3.02 -1.19
N PRO A 53 17.81 4.00 -0.72
CA PRO A 53 17.30 5.27 -0.20
C PRO A 53 16.66 6.17 -1.26
N ASP A 54 16.74 5.80 -2.53
CA ASP A 54 16.11 6.53 -3.63
C ASP A 54 15.37 5.56 -4.56
N ALA A 55 14.60 4.65 -3.97
CA ALA A 55 13.79 3.67 -4.68
C ALA A 55 12.93 4.35 -5.76
N ARG A 56 13.34 4.20 -7.03
CA ARG A 56 12.74 4.94 -8.14
C ARG A 56 12.72 4.19 -9.45
N PHE A 57 11.77 4.58 -10.31
CA PHE A 57 11.75 4.17 -11.71
C PHE A 57 12.12 5.33 -12.62
N GLU A 58 13.19 5.16 -13.39
CA GLU A 58 13.62 6.13 -14.40
C GLU A 58 12.65 6.22 -15.59
N PHE A 59 11.92 5.14 -15.91
CA PHE A 59 11.16 5.04 -17.15
C PHE A 59 9.77 4.39 -16.99
N LEU A 60 9.15 4.47 -15.82
CA LEU A 60 7.78 3.94 -15.63
C LEU A 60 6.76 4.73 -16.46
N VAL A 61 6.79 6.06 -16.38
CA VAL A 61 5.99 6.98 -17.21
C VAL A 61 6.79 8.24 -17.59
N PRO A 62 6.66 8.79 -18.80
CA PRO A 62 7.46 9.95 -19.22
C PRO A 62 7.16 11.26 -18.49
N ARG A 63 5.90 11.51 -18.11
CA ARG A 63 5.42 12.83 -17.63
C ARG A 63 5.96 13.22 -16.24
N ARG A 64 6.39 12.26 -15.42
CA ARG A 64 6.81 12.45 -14.02
C ARG A 64 8.07 11.68 -13.65
N ALA A 65 8.77 11.12 -14.64
CA ALA A 65 10.02 10.40 -14.39
C ALA A 65 11.11 11.33 -13.79
N PRO A 66 11.93 10.85 -12.84
CA PRO A 66 11.82 9.53 -12.22
C PRO A 66 10.67 9.47 -11.20
N ILE A 67 9.97 8.34 -11.16
CA ILE A 67 8.94 8.05 -10.16
C ILE A 67 9.63 7.52 -8.90
N ARG A 68 9.70 8.36 -7.86
CA ARG A 68 10.28 8.02 -6.55
C ARG A 68 9.21 7.48 -5.61
N LEU A 69 9.43 6.34 -4.97
CA LEU A 69 8.46 5.75 -4.05
C LEU A 69 8.58 6.33 -2.65
N GLU A 70 9.80 6.63 -2.21
CA GLU A 70 10.06 7.23 -0.89
C GLU A 70 9.44 8.62 -0.72
N ASN A 71 9.28 9.36 -1.82
CA ASN A 71 8.90 10.76 -1.79
C ASN A 71 7.93 11.12 -2.92
N VAL A 72 6.63 11.07 -2.60
CA VAL A 72 5.59 11.53 -3.53
C VAL A 72 5.46 13.07 -3.46
N PRO A 73 5.56 13.79 -4.59
CA PRO A 73 5.46 15.25 -4.61
C PRO A 73 4.19 15.81 -3.96
N GLU A 74 4.30 16.97 -3.32
CA GLU A 74 3.19 17.61 -2.60
C GLU A 74 2.00 17.99 -3.52
N ASP A 75 2.26 18.25 -4.80
CA ASP A 75 1.23 18.60 -5.79
C ASP A 75 0.40 17.40 -6.27
N VAL A 76 0.83 16.17 -5.97
CA VAL A 76 0.08 14.95 -6.25
C VAL A 76 -1.05 14.83 -5.23
N CYS A 77 -2.27 14.55 -5.68
CA CYS A 77 -3.40 14.50 -4.75
C CYS A 77 -3.24 13.47 -3.65
N ARG A 78 -3.68 13.87 -2.46
CA ARG A 78 -3.54 13.12 -1.20
C ARG A 78 -4.49 11.93 -1.16
N GLY A 79 -4.13 10.94 -0.35
CA GLY A 79 -5.00 9.81 -0.05
C GLY A 79 -4.99 8.69 -1.09
N GLN A 80 -5.89 7.74 -0.91
CA GLN A 80 -5.94 6.47 -1.66
C GLN A 80 -6.58 6.61 -3.06
N ALA A 81 -6.93 7.84 -3.44
CA ALA A 81 -7.43 8.19 -4.75
C ALA A 81 -6.31 8.35 -5.79
N ASN A 82 -5.03 8.31 -5.39
CA ASN A 82 -3.88 8.43 -6.28
C ASN A 82 -3.02 7.16 -6.28
N GLU A 83 -2.68 6.65 -7.46
CA GLU A 83 -1.94 5.39 -7.62
C GLU A 83 -0.47 5.48 -7.17
N TRP A 84 0.18 6.63 -7.33
CA TRP A 84 1.55 6.85 -6.85
C TRP A 84 1.59 6.75 -5.33
N ARG A 85 0.68 7.43 -4.64
CA ARG A 85 0.59 7.35 -3.18
C ARG A 85 0.28 5.94 -2.69
N VAL A 86 -0.59 5.21 -3.39
CA VAL A 86 -0.85 3.80 -3.03
C VAL A 86 0.42 2.96 -3.18
N ALA A 87 1.17 3.15 -4.27
CA ALA A 87 2.41 2.42 -4.51
C ALA A 87 3.47 2.72 -3.43
N ALA A 88 3.66 4.01 -3.13
CA ALA A 88 4.57 4.49 -2.09
C ALA A 88 4.16 3.97 -0.70
N ALA A 89 2.89 4.09 -0.32
CA ALA A 89 2.41 3.56 0.96
C ALA A 89 2.58 2.03 1.12
N LEU A 90 2.54 1.27 0.03
CA LEU A 90 2.85 -0.16 0.06
C LEU A 90 4.37 -0.43 0.10
N TRP A 91 5.16 0.45 -0.53
CA TRP A 91 6.62 0.42 -0.51
C TRP A 91 7.14 0.64 0.92
N ASP A 92 6.74 1.71 1.61
CA ASP A 92 7.13 1.99 3.01
C ASP A 92 6.72 0.87 4.00
N LEU A 93 5.73 0.03 3.64
CA LEU A 93 5.37 -1.12 4.47
C LEU A 93 6.35 -2.29 4.28
N TYR A 94 6.92 -2.39 3.08
CA TYR A 94 7.72 -3.50 2.57
C TYR A 94 9.22 -3.30 2.74
N ASP A 95 9.69 -2.09 2.48
CA ASP A 95 11.10 -1.76 2.34
C ASP A 95 11.83 -1.89 3.69
N SER A 96 13.08 -1.48 3.73
CA SER A 96 13.93 -1.62 4.92
C SER A 96 14.80 -0.40 5.17
N HIS A 97 14.63 0.65 4.38
CA HIS A 97 15.34 1.89 4.52
C HIS A 97 14.48 2.84 5.35
N PRO A 98 14.82 3.12 6.63
CA PRO A 98 14.02 4.02 7.43
C PRO A 98 14.19 5.45 6.88
N ASP A 99 13.12 6.07 6.40
CA ASP A 99 13.12 7.46 5.99
C ASP A 99 12.03 8.26 6.70
N GLY A 100 12.44 9.27 7.47
CA GLY A 100 11.51 10.03 8.29
C GLY A 100 10.93 9.21 9.46
N ALA A 101 9.64 8.88 9.38
CA ALA A 101 8.89 8.27 10.49
C ALA A 101 8.54 6.80 10.26
N ASP A 102 8.80 6.26 9.08
CA ASP A 102 8.61 4.83 8.83
C ASP A 102 9.78 3.99 9.33
N ALA A 103 9.45 2.78 9.74
CA ALA A 103 10.40 1.76 10.19
C ALA A 103 9.79 0.38 9.99
N SER A 104 8.86 0.25 9.04
CA SER A 104 8.29 -1.03 8.69
C SER A 104 9.29 -1.80 7.85
N SER A 105 9.21 -3.13 7.91
CA SER A 105 9.93 -4.00 6.98
C SER A 105 9.22 -5.34 6.91
N LEU A 106 7.98 -5.30 6.40
CA LEU A 106 7.15 -6.49 6.31
C LEU A 106 7.61 -7.32 5.11
N PRO A 107 7.90 -8.62 5.32
CA PRO A 107 8.20 -9.51 4.19
C PRO A 107 7.07 -9.48 3.16
N LEU A 108 7.42 -9.50 1.87
CA LEU A 108 6.45 -9.48 0.76
C LEU A 108 5.36 -10.56 0.91
N GLY A 109 5.73 -11.74 1.42
CA GLY A 109 4.78 -12.82 1.70
C GLY A 109 3.70 -12.46 2.74
N ARG A 110 4.00 -11.61 3.73
CA ARG A 110 3.00 -11.11 4.69
C ARG A 110 2.04 -10.12 4.04
N LEU A 111 2.55 -9.24 3.18
CA LEU A 111 1.73 -8.31 2.41
C LEU A 111 0.81 -9.08 1.46
N TRP A 112 1.34 -10.10 0.79
CA TRP A 112 0.60 -11.00 -0.10
C TRP A 112 -0.53 -11.77 0.60
N THR A 113 -0.21 -12.46 1.70
CA THR A 113 -1.19 -13.31 2.42
C THR A 113 -2.26 -12.51 3.16
N ALA A 114 -2.12 -11.18 3.29
CA ALA A 114 -3.17 -10.33 3.86
C ALA A 114 -4.47 -10.35 3.04
N TRP A 115 -4.41 -10.68 1.75
CA TRP A 115 -5.52 -10.46 0.82
C TRP A 115 -5.67 -11.50 -0.30
N GLU A 116 -4.87 -12.57 -0.30
CA GLU A 116 -5.04 -13.72 -1.20
C GLU A 116 -6.49 -14.25 -1.21
N GLY A 117 -7.05 -14.45 -2.41
CA GLY A 117 -8.41 -14.93 -2.60
C GLY A 117 -9.54 -13.94 -2.24
N GLN A 118 -9.22 -12.68 -1.93
CA GLN A 118 -10.18 -11.66 -1.53
C GLN A 118 -10.27 -10.52 -2.55
N ARG A 119 -11.49 -10.11 -2.88
CA ARG A 119 -11.72 -8.91 -3.69
C ARG A 119 -11.49 -7.65 -2.84
N MET A 120 -10.60 -6.78 -3.29
CA MET A 120 -10.33 -5.47 -2.68
C MET A 120 -10.49 -4.37 -3.69
N GLY A 121 -11.09 -3.25 -3.26
CA GLY A 121 -11.32 -2.09 -4.11
C GLY A 121 -10.62 -0.83 -3.61
N SER A 122 -9.73 -0.93 -2.61
CA SER A 122 -9.06 0.21 -2.02
C SER A 122 -7.90 -0.21 -1.11
N LEU A 123 -6.94 0.70 -0.88
CA LEU A 123 -5.90 0.53 0.14
C LEU A 123 -6.52 0.38 1.55
N ALA A 124 -7.60 1.11 1.85
CA ALA A 124 -8.29 0.98 3.12
C ALA A 124 -8.87 -0.43 3.34
N ASP A 125 -9.37 -1.10 2.31
CA ASP A 125 -9.84 -2.50 2.42
C ASP A 125 -8.69 -3.47 2.70
N TYR A 126 -7.52 -3.21 2.11
CA TYR A 126 -6.29 -3.95 2.38
C TYR A 126 -5.82 -3.79 3.82
N LEU A 127 -5.72 -2.55 4.30
CA LEU A 127 -5.27 -2.25 5.66
C LEU A 127 -6.18 -2.86 6.74
N LYS A 128 -7.50 -2.91 6.52
CA LYS A 128 -8.45 -3.59 7.42
C LYS A 128 -8.09 -5.07 7.65
N ARG A 129 -7.47 -5.72 6.66
CA ARG A 129 -7.07 -7.14 6.75
C ARG A 129 -5.64 -7.33 7.22
N LEU A 130 -4.75 -6.40 6.89
CA LEU A 130 -3.38 -6.44 7.34
C LEU A 130 -3.28 -6.13 8.84
N ALA A 131 -3.96 -5.09 9.33
CA ALA A 131 -3.79 -4.58 10.70
C ALA A 131 -3.97 -5.62 11.83
N PRO A 132 -4.95 -6.55 11.77
CA PRO A 132 -5.08 -7.61 12.77
C PRO A 132 -3.92 -8.62 12.77
N LYS A 133 -3.16 -8.70 11.67
CA LYS A 133 -2.00 -9.60 11.51
C LYS A 133 -0.68 -8.96 11.93
N LEU A 134 -0.68 -7.69 12.33
CA LEU A 134 0.50 -6.95 12.75
C LEU A 134 0.68 -7.04 14.28
N SER A 135 1.92 -6.91 14.75
CA SER A 135 2.20 -6.63 16.16
C SER A 135 1.83 -5.18 16.51
N PRO A 136 1.78 -4.78 17.80
CA PRO A 136 1.57 -3.38 18.17
C PRO A 136 2.62 -2.42 17.60
N SER A 137 3.90 -2.82 17.57
CA SER A 137 4.98 -1.98 17.02
C SER A 137 4.89 -1.89 15.49
N GLU A 138 4.58 -2.99 14.82
CA GLU A 138 4.37 -3.01 13.36
C GLU A 138 3.18 -2.14 12.96
N ARG A 139 2.09 -2.14 13.75
CA ARG A 139 0.96 -1.23 13.51
C ARG A 139 1.38 0.23 13.63
N ALA A 140 2.15 0.57 14.66
CA ALA A 140 2.60 1.94 14.86
C ALA A 140 3.52 2.41 13.71
N ALA A 141 4.41 1.55 13.24
CA ALA A 141 5.25 1.81 12.07
C ALA A 141 4.40 1.99 10.81
N ALA A 142 3.47 1.06 10.53
CA ALA A 142 2.56 1.16 9.39
C ALA A 142 1.68 2.43 9.44
N ASP A 143 1.23 2.85 10.62
CA ASP A 143 0.51 4.11 10.81
C ASP A 143 1.38 5.34 10.49
N ALA A 144 2.67 5.29 10.77
CA ALA A 144 3.61 6.37 10.47
C ALA A 144 3.86 6.45 8.96
N SER A 145 4.15 5.33 8.29
CA SER A 145 4.27 5.21 6.84
C SER A 145 3.06 5.78 6.09
N LEU A 146 1.85 5.43 6.54
CA LEU A 146 0.62 5.93 5.93
C LEU A 146 0.50 7.46 6.05
N ARG A 147 0.85 8.05 7.20
CA ARG A 147 0.80 9.51 7.37
C ARG A 147 1.86 10.22 6.53
N GLN A 148 3.07 9.67 6.45
CA GLN A 148 4.14 10.16 5.58
C GLN A 148 3.67 10.22 4.12
N ASN A 149 3.00 9.17 3.66
CA ASN A 149 2.39 9.11 2.34
C ASN A 149 1.07 9.88 2.18
N THR A 150 0.67 10.67 3.17
CA THR A 150 -0.55 11.50 3.18
C THR A 150 -1.85 10.69 3.04
N MET A 151 -1.84 9.45 3.55
CA MET A 151 -2.96 8.51 3.55
C MET A 151 -3.87 8.67 4.76
N ASP A 152 -4.02 9.88 5.29
CA ASP A 152 -4.75 10.16 6.53
C ASP A 152 -6.21 9.67 6.49
N GLU A 153 -6.83 9.65 5.30
CA GLU A 153 -8.19 9.12 5.07
C GLU A 153 -8.28 7.58 5.03
N ALA A 154 -7.17 6.90 4.74
CA ALA A 154 -7.07 5.45 4.85
C ALA A 154 -6.87 5.02 6.33
N VAL A 155 -6.41 5.96 7.17
CA VAL A 155 -6.34 5.83 8.63
C VAL A 155 -7.71 6.21 9.24
N PRO A 156 -8.28 5.44 10.19
CA PRO A 156 -9.62 5.73 10.73
C PRO A 156 -9.71 7.07 11.50
N PRO A 157 -10.90 7.70 11.55
CA PRO A 157 -11.14 8.85 12.44
C PRO A 157 -10.96 8.42 13.90
N GLY A 158 -10.01 9.02 14.61
CA GLY A 158 -9.63 8.62 15.98
C GLY A 158 -8.22 8.01 16.11
N GLY A 159 -7.49 7.87 15.01
CA GLY A 159 -6.03 7.94 15.03
C GLY A 159 -5.30 6.65 15.40
N ASN A 160 -5.44 5.61 14.59
CA ASN A 160 -4.46 4.54 14.31
C ASN A 160 -5.14 3.34 13.63
N LEU A 161 -4.37 2.48 12.97
CA LEU A 161 -4.78 1.18 12.44
C LEU A 161 -5.33 0.24 13.52
N ALA A 162 -5.10 0.51 14.82
CA ALA A 162 -5.60 -0.28 15.94
C ALA A 162 -7.09 -0.05 16.27
N SER A 163 -7.68 1.06 15.82
CA SER A 163 -9.06 1.46 16.15
C SER A 163 -10.18 0.61 15.49
N ARG A 164 -9.85 -0.43 14.71
CA ARG A 164 -10.81 -1.32 14.03
C ARG A 164 -10.93 -2.73 14.61
N LEU A 165 -10.41 -3.03 15.80
CA LEU A 165 -10.80 -4.28 16.46
C LEU A 165 -12.31 -4.22 16.76
N PRO A 166 -13.12 -5.25 16.43
CA PRO A 166 -14.35 -5.46 17.20
C PRO A 166 -13.93 -5.63 18.66
N LEU A 167 -14.59 -4.88 19.55
CA LEU A 167 -14.48 -5.04 21.01
C LEU A 167 -14.98 -6.44 21.41
N SER A 168 -14.16 -7.47 21.23
CA SER A 168 -14.15 -8.74 21.98
C SER A 168 -13.34 -9.80 21.21
N ALA A 169 -12.20 -10.19 21.75
CA ALA A 169 -11.70 -11.55 21.53
C ALA A 169 -12.67 -12.53 22.23
N PRO A 170 -13.03 -13.68 21.63
CA PRO A 170 -13.72 -14.73 22.37
C PRO A 170 -12.80 -15.17 23.52
N ARG A 171 -13.32 -15.12 24.76
CA ARG A 171 -12.65 -15.69 25.92
C ARG A 171 -12.46 -17.19 25.63
N PHE A 172 -11.22 -17.64 25.67
CA PHE A 172 -10.90 -19.05 25.71
C PHE A 172 -11.46 -19.59 27.04
N ASP A 173 -12.47 -20.45 26.97
CA ASP A 173 -12.99 -21.21 28.12
C ASP A 173 -12.29 -22.58 28.09
N PRO A 174 -11.29 -22.83 28.97
CA PRO A 174 -10.70 -24.15 29.08
C PRO A 174 -11.69 -25.06 29.81
N ARG A 175 -12.30 -25.99 29.09
CA ARG A 175 -12.85 -27.22 29.67
C ARG A 175 -11.93 -28.38 29.35
#